data_AF-A0A1I7TGQ2-F1
#
_entry.id   AF-A0A1I7TGQ2-F1
#
_cell.length_a   1.000
_cell.length_b   1.000
_cell.length_c   1.000
_cell.angle_alpha   90.00
_cell.angle_beta   90.00
_cell.angle_gamma   90.00
#
_symmetry.space_group_name_H-M   'P 1'
#
loop_
_entity.id
_entity.type
_entity.pdbx_description
1 polymer ?
#
loop_
_entity_poly.entity_id
_entity_poly.type
_entity_poly.pdbx_seq_one_letter_code
_entity_poly.pdbx_strand_id
1 'polypeptide(L)'
;MERVASGNKIGMHQDFGFQNEVWIDKDKEIGSEFKSFCPGFAKFADTFSTRIISKTDRFIRIRTNNERKHILLELGTSTFGKLNGTEEFLRMSVISSQQSEIYTSGEWVRELAEVPENVSSSFEDENSDDYFFDSDF
;
A
#
# COMPACT_ATOMS: atom_id res chain seq x y z
N MET A 1 14.83 -16.62 22.17
CA MET A 1 13.49 -16.35 21.62
C MET A 1 13.21 -14.89 21.86
N GLU A 2 13.18 -14.05 20.82
CA GLU A 2 12.16 -13.00 20.64
C GLU A 2 12.32 -12.41 19.25
N ARG A 3 11.23 -12.37 18.49
CA ARG A 3 11.15 -11.86 17.12
C ARG A 3 10.79 -10.38 17.20
N VAL A 4 11.65 -9.51 16.69
CA VAL A 4 11.33 -8.09 16.52
C VAL A 4 10.67 -7.93 15.15
N ALA A 5 9.34 -7.79 15.14
CA ALA A 5 8.60 -7.39 13.95
C ALA A 5 8.83 -5.88 13.74
N SER A 6 9.72 -5.53 12.82
CA SER A 6 9.89 -4.14 12.38
C SER A 6 8.70 -3.75 11.49
N GLY A 7 7.73 -3.07 12.10
CA GLY A 7 6.68 -2.36 11.37
C GLY A 7 7.33 -1.22 10.58
N ASN A 8 7.47 -1.40 9.27
CA ASN A 8 8.01 -0.38 8.39
C ASN A 8 6.88 0.60 8.02
N LYS A 9 6.89 1.79 8.62
CA LYS A 9 5.95 2.88 8.37
C LYS A 9 6.57 3.78 7.29
N ILE A 10 6.03 3.76 6.07
CA ILE A 10 6.49 4.63 4.97
C ILE A 10 5.35 5.58 4.61
N GLY A 11 5.64 6.88 4.77
CA GLY A 11 4.73 7.98 4.49
C GLY A 11 4.32 8.02 3.02
N MET A 12 3.03 8.25 2.78
CA MET A 12 2.44 8.27 1.45
C MET A 12 2.38 9.70 0.93
N HIS A 13 3.40 10.09 0.19
CA HIS A 13 3.25 11.04 -0.91
C HIS A 13 4.38 10.73 -1.90
N GLN A 14 4.01 10.23 -3.09
CA GLN A 14 4.83 10.08 -4.31
C GLN A 14 5.49 8.73 -4.69
N ASP A 15 5.61 7.70 -3.83
CA ASP A 15 6.41 6.50 -4.16
C ASP A 15 5.64 5.19 -4.48
N PHE A 16 4.44 5.26 -5.07
CA PHE A 16 3.75 4.04 -5.53
C PHE A 16 4.52 3.31 -6.64
N GLY A 17 5.30 4.02 -7.47
CA GLY A 17 6.11 3.41 -8.53
C GLY A 17 7.23 2.50 -8.00
N PHE A 18 7.94 2.95 -6.95
CA PHE A 18 9.07 2.21 -6.38
C PHE A 18 8.65 0.95 -5.60
N GLN A 19 7.48 0.96 -4.97
CA GLN A 19 7.01 -0.25 -4.27
C GLN A 19 6.55 -1.32 -5.25
N ASN A 20 5.94 -0.94 -6.38
CA ASN A 20 5.39 -1.86 -7.37
C ASN A 20 6.42 -2.80 -7.98
N GLU A 21 7.58 -2.26 -8.40
CA GLU A 21 8.69 -3.08 -8.90
C GLU A 21 9.24 -4.00 -7.81
N VAL A 22 9.28 -3.53 -6.56
CA VAL A 22 9.78 -4.31 -5.41
C VAL A 22 8.95 -5.58 -5.16
N TRP A 23 7.64 -5.56 -5.40
CA TRP A 23 6.80 -6.75 -5.16
C TRP A 23 6.83 -7.76 -6.31
N ILE A 24 6.98 -7.29 -7.56
CA ILE A 24 7.06 -8.16 -8.74
C ILE A 24 8.44 -8.79 -8.88
N ASP A 25 9.50 -8.02 -8.60
CA ASP A 25 10.87 -8.43 -8.91
C ASP A 25 11.60 -9.09 -7.73
N LYS A 26 11.23 -8.79 -6.47
CA LYS A 26 11.96 -9.34 -5.29
C LYS A 26 11.48 -10.71 -4.80
N ASP A 27 10.73 -11.45 -5.61
CA ASP A 27 10.27 -12.82 -5.31
C ASP A 27 9.75 -12.99 -3.87
N LYS A 28 8.89 -12.07 -3.42
CA LYS A 28 8.34 -12.07 -2.05
C LYS A 28 7.72 -13.42 -1.66
N GLU A 29 7.73 -13.72 -0.36
CA GLU A 29 7.21 -14.98 0.16
C GLU A 29 5.69 -15.07 -0.02
N ILE A 30 5.17 -16.26 -0.29
CA ILE A 30 3.72 -16.50 -0.34
C ILE A 30 3.12 -16.17 1.03
N GLY A 31 2.00 -15.45 1.04
CA GLY A 31 1.36 -14.92 2.25
C GLY A 31 1.86 -13.53 2.64
N SER A 32 2.88 -12.97 1.97
CA SER A 32 3.25 -11.57 2.13
C SER A 32 2.10 -10.67 1.71
N GLU A 33 1.84 -9.63 2.51
CA GLU A 33 0.70 -8.75 2.33
C GLU A 33 1.05 -7.28 2.53
N PHE A 34 0.37 -6.44 1.76
CA PHE A 34 0.39 -4.99 1.89
C PHE A 34 -1.02 -4.46 1.74
N LYS A 35 -1.42 -3.52 2.60
CA LYS A 35 -2.73 -2.85 2.51
C LYS A 35 -2.55 -1.35 2.53
N SER A 36 -3.34 -0.63 1.73
CA SER A 36 -3.18 0.81 1.55
C SER A 36 -4.49 1.46 1.14
N PHE A 37 -4.65 2.73 1.48
CA PHE A 37 -5.56 3.61 0.74
C PHE A 37 -5.02 3.76 -0.69
N CYS A 38 -5.87 3.61 -1.70
CA CYS A 38 -5.45 3.69 -3.09
C CYS A 38 -6.55 4.34 -3.94
N PRO A 39 -6.53 5.69 -4.04
CA PRO A 39 -7.45 6.37 -4.94
C PRO A 39 -7.02 6.04 -6.37
N GLY A 40 -7.83 5.25 -7.09
CA GLY A 40 -7.55 4.90 -8.48
C GLY A 40 -7.02 3.48 -8.67
N PHE A 41 -7.73 2.48 -8.13
CA PHE A 41 -7.47 1.06 -8.38
C PHE A 41 -7.34 0.72 -9.87
N ALA A 42 -8.18 1.33 -10.72
CA ALA A 42 -8.12 1.13 -12.16
C ALA A 42 -6.79 1.59 -12.77
N LYS A 43 -6.28 2.76 -12.36
CA LYS A 43 -5.00 3.29 -12.84
C LYS A 43 -3.82 2.44 -12.36
N PHE A 44 -3.91 1.91 -11.14
CA PHE A 44 -2.93 0.97 -10.62
C PHE A 44 -2.90 -0.31 -11.46
N ALA A 45 -4.07 -0.86 -11.77
CA ALA A 45 -4.20 -2.05 -12.62
C ALA A 45 -3.59 -1.85 -14.02
N ASP A 46 -3.79 -0.68 -14.63
CA ASP A 46 -3.28 -0.38 -15.97
C ASP A 46 -1.75 -0.47 -16.04
N THR A 47 -1.06 -0.16 -14.94
CA THR A 47 0.40 -0.28 -14.81
C THR A 47 0.88 -1.72 -15.03
N PHE A 48 0.03 -2.70 -14.74
CA PHE A 48 0.35 -4.13 -14.88
C PHE A 48 -0.44 -4.82 -15.98
N SER A 49 -1.10 -4.07 -16.87
CA SER A 49 -2.02 -4.59 -17.90
C SER A 49 -1.47 -5.77 -18.69
N THR A 50 -0.18 -5.78 -19.01
CA THR A 50 0.50 -6.86 -19.76
C THR A 50 0.72 -8.15 -18.95
N ARG A 51 0.63 -8.07 -17.62
CA ARG A 51 0.86 -9.17 -16.68
C ARG A 51 -0.42 -9.64 -15.99
N ILE A 52 -1.58 -9.04 -16.29
CA ILE A 52 -2.87 -9.45 -15.73
C ILE A 52 -3.25 -10.82 -16.29
N ILE A 53 -3.54 -11.76 -15.39
CA ILE A 53 -4.01 -13.12 -15.72
C ILE A 53 -5.54 -13.15 -15.68
N SER A 54 -6.13 -12.56 -14.63
CA SER A 54 -7.58 -12.47 -14.43
C SER A 54 -7.93 -11.14 -13.78
N LYS A 55 -9.11 -10.63 -14.12
CA LYS A 55 -9.68 -9.42 -13.55
C LYS A 55 -11.17 -9.63 -13.33
N THR A 56 -11.62 -9.29 -12.14
CA THR A 56 -13.03 -9.17 -11.75
C THR A 56 -13.24 -7.77 -11.17
N ASP A 57 -14.48 -7.46 -10.78
CA ASP A 57 -14.79 -6.16 -10.16
C ASP A 57 -14.09 -5.98 -8.80
N ARG A 58 -13.67 -7.07 -8.16
CA ARG A 58 -13.03 -7.06 -6.83
C ARG A 58 -11.59 -7.51 -6.83
N PHE A 59 -11.19 -8.33 -7.80
CA PHE A 59 -9.87 -8.95 -7.82
C PHE A 59 -9.13 -8.68 -9.10
N ILE A 60 -7.82 -8.48 -8.99
CA ILE A 60 -6.91 -8.52 -10.14
C ILE A 60 -5.76 -9.44 -9.79
N ARG A 61 -5.55 -10.43 -10.66
CA ARG A 61 -4.44 -11.36 -10.52
C ARG A 61 -3.34 -11.01 -11.51
N ILE A 62 -2.13 -10.81 -10.99
CA ILE A 62 -0.97 -10.36 -11.76
C ILE A 62 0.12 -11.43 -11.70
N ARG A 63 0.69 -11.77 -12.86
CA ARG A 63 1.83 -12.68 -12.94
C ARG A 63 3.11 -11.98 -12.47
N THR A 64 3.87 -12.64 -11.60
CA THR A 64 5.23 -12.18 -11.25
C THR A 64 6.26 -12.77 -12.22
N ASN A 65 7.53 -12.44 -12.04
CA ASN A 65 8.61 -13.12 -12.78
C ASN A 65 8.76 -14.58 -12.34
N ASN A 66 8.32 -14.94 -11.14
CA ASN A 66 8.24 -16.31 -10.68
C ASN A 66 6.90 -16.92 -11.06
N GLU A 67 6.90 -17.86 -12.01
CA GLU A 67 5.68 -18.50 -12.51
C GLU A 67 4.88 -19.26 -11.42
N ARG A 68 5.51 -19.59 -10.29
CA ARG A 68 4.84 -20.26 -9.17
C ARG A 68 4.11 -19.30 -8.25
N LYS A 69 4.33 -17.98 -8.38
CA LYS A 69 3.78 -16.95 -7.50
C LYS A 69 3.05 -15.88 -8.32
N HIS A 70 1.87 -15.51 -7.86
CA HIS A 70 1.11 -14.40 -8.41
C HIS A 70 0.90 -13.35 -7.32
N ILE A 71 0.65 -12.12 -7.75
CA ILE A 71 0.12 -11.08 -6.89
C ILE A 71 -1.39 -11.06 -7.08
N LEU A 72 -2.13 -11.07 -5.97
CA LEU A 72 -3.56 -10.84 -5.93
C LEU A 72 -3.81 -9.46 -5.36
N LEU A 73 -4.49 -8.63 -6.14
CA LEU A 73 -5.04 -7.36 -5.68
C LEU A 73 -6.51 -7.58 -5.33
N GLU A 74 -6.91 -7.13 -4.15
CA GLU A 74 -8.29 -7.10 -3.67
C GLU A 74 -8.69 -5.63 -3.46
N LEU A 75 -9.80 -5.24 -4.09
CA LEU A 75 -10.42 -3.94 -3.92
C LEU A 75 -11.35 -3.97 -2.71
N GLY A 76 -11.07 -3.11 -1.74
CA GLY A 76 -11.95 -2.78 -0.64
C GLY A 76 -12.58 -1.41 -0.87
N THR A 77 -13.85 -1.25 -0.52
CA THR A 77 -14.54 0.04 -0.57
C THR A 77 -15.19 0.33 0.77
N SER A 78 -15.10 1.57 1.25
CA SER A 78 -15.73 1.99 2.49
C SER A 78 -16.36 3.36 2.36
N THR A 79 -17.54 3.53 2.95
CA THR A 79 -18.20 4.82 3.13
C THR A 79 -17.94 5.42 4.52
N PHE A 80 -17.15 4.74 5.36
CA PHE A 80 -16.83 5.19 6.72
C PHE A 80 -15.68 6.21 6.77
N GLY A 81 -15.09 6.52 5.62
CA GLY A 81 -13.97 7.44 5.48
C GLY A 81 -14.30 8.91 5.75
N LYS A 82 -13.25 9.72 5.84
CA LYS A 82 -13.34 11.17 6.13
C LYS A 82 -13.57 12.02 4.89
N LEU A 83 -13.33 11.47 3.70
CA LEU A 83 -13.56 12.14 2.43
C LEU A 83 -15.03 11.92 2.03
N ASN A 84 -15.76 12.99 1.72
CA ASN A 84 -17.16 12.91 1.27
C ASN A 84 -17.30 11.97 0.04
N GLY A 85 -17.63 10.69 0.25
CA GLY A 85 -17.75 9.71 -0.83
C GLY A 85 -17.44 8.26 -0.42
N THR A 86 -17.33 7.37 -1.42
CA THR A 86 -16.84 6.00 -1.23
C THR A 86 -15.32 6.01 -1.43
N GLU A 87 -14.58 5.62 -0.39
CA GLU A 87 -13.13 5.48 -0.42
C GLU A 87 -12.72 4.10 -0.93
N GLU A 88 -11.66 4.07 -1.75
CA GLU A 88 -11.08 2.85 -2.31
C GLU A 88 -9.80 2.47 -1.55
N PHE A 89 -9.72 1.19 -1.20
CA PHE A 89 -8.59 0.58 -0.52
C PHE A 89 -8.10 -0.60 -1.35
N LEU A 90 -6.79 -0.79 -1.31
CA LEU A 90 -6.12 -1.88 -1.99
C LEU A 90 -5.49 -2.79 -0.96
N ARG A 91 -5.73 -4.09 -1.11
CA ARG A 91 -4.93 -5.13 -0.49
C ARG A 91 -4.19 -5.89 -1.57
N MET A 92 -2.88 -6.02 -1.40
CA MET A 92 -2.00 -6.79 -2.26
C MET A 92 -1.46 -7.98 -1.47
N SER A 93 -1.63 -9.18 -2.00
CA SER A 93 -1.14 -10.40 -1.37
C SER A 93 -0.38 -11.26 -2.37
N VAL A 94 0.74 -11.85 -1.95
CA VAL A 94 1.47 -12.83 -2.77
C VAL A 94 0.85 -14.20 -2.54
N ILE A 95 0.33 -14.81 -3.60
CA ILE A 95 -0.33 -16.11 -3.57
C ILE A 95 0.40 -17.12 -4.45
N SER A 96 0.17 -18.41 -4.21
CA SER A 96 0.58 -19.43 -5.17
C SER A 96 -0.14 -19.24 -6.50
N SER A 97 0.54 -19.54 -7.60
CA SER A 97 -0.04 -19.61 -8.95
C SER A 97 -1.23 -20.58 -9.06
N GLN A 98 -1.29 -21.57 -8.16
CA GLN A 98 -2.38 -22.56 -8.11
C GLN A 98 -3.47 -22.20 -7.10
N GLN A 99 -3.23 -21.22 -6.23
CA GLN A 99 -4.21 -20.82 -5.22
C GLN A 99 -5.37 -20.06 -5.88
N SER A 100 -6.59 -20.33 -5.40
CA SER A 100 -7.79 -19.62 -5.83
C SER A 100 -7.89 -18.24 -5.17
N GLU A 101 -8.59 -17.33 -5.83
CA GLU A 101 -8.92 -16.01 -5.29
C GLU A 101 -9.97 -16.20 -4.17
N ILE A 102 -9.60 -15.95 -2.92
CA ILE A 102 -10.49 -16.12 -1.77
C ILE A 102 -10.87 -14.72 -1.27
N TYR A 103 -12.17 -14.44 -1.22
CA TYR A 103 -12.69 -13.21 -0.65
C TYR A 103 -12.46 -13.19 0.86
N THR A 104 -11.88 -12.09 1.34
CA THR A 104 -11.77 -11.84 2.76
C THR A 104 -12.89 -10.91 3.21
N SER A 105 -13.32 -11.02 4.46
CA SER A 105 -14.53 -10.41 5.05
C SER A 105 -14.65 -8.86 4.94
N GLY A 106 -13.70 -8.18 4.28
CA GLY A 106 -13.66 -6.72 4.18
C GLY A 106 -13.35 -6.02 5.50
N GLU A 107 -13.19 -6.75 6.60
CA GLU A 107 -12.89 -6.20 7.93
C GLU A 107 -11.60 -5.36 7.93
N TRP A 108 -10.62 -5.77 7.13
CA TRP A 108 -9.38 -5.03 6.94
C TRP A 108 -9.57 -3.61 6.40
N VAL A 109 -10.65 -3.36 5.64
CA VAL A 109 -10.98 -2.03 5.13
C VAL A 109 -11.41 -1.13 6.27
N ARG A 110 -12.19 -1.69 7.21
CA ARG A 110 -12.66 -0.97 8.38
C ARG A 110 -11.50 -0.61 9.31
N GLU A 111 -10.56 -1.52 9.52
CA GLU A 111 -9.34 -1.26 10.30
C GLU A 111 -8.52 -0.09 9.72
N LEU A 112 -8.44 0.01 8.39
CA LEU A 112 -7.73 1.10 7.71
C LEU A 112 -8.52 2.42 7.72
N ALA A 113 -9.85 2.35 7.60
CA ALA A 113 -10.71 3.52 7.62
C ALA A 113 -10.87 4.12 9.02
N GLU A 114 -10.80 3.30 10.07
CA GLU A 114 -10.98 3.72 11.47
C GLU A 114 -9.74 4.36 12.09
N VAL A 115 -8.62 4.51 11.37
CA VAL A 115 -7.38 5.10 11.94
C VAL A 115 -7.67 6.53 12.46
N PRO A 116 -7.62 6.77 13.79
CA PRO A 116 -8.04 8.03 14.39
C PRO A 116 -7.05 9.16 14.06
N GLU A 117 -7.57 10.39 13.94
CA GLU A 117 -6.85 11.67 13.70
C GLU A 117 -5.76 12.01 14.75
N ASN A 118 -5.38 11.11 15.67
CA ASN A 118 -4.43 11.40 16.74
C ASN A 118 -3.00 10.91 16.47
N VAL A 119 -2.54 11.07 15.24
CA VAL A 119 -1.11 11.18 14.95
C VAL A 119 -0.91 12.36 14.02
N SER A 120 -1.37 13.53 14.48
CA SER A 120 -0.65 14.76 14.22
C SER A 120 0.72 14.58 14.87
N SER A 121 1.71 14.07 14.13
CA SER A 121 3.08 14.38 14.51
C SER A 121 3.21 15.88 14.25
N SER A 122 2.97 16.67 15.29
CA SER A 122 3.41 18.05 15.36
C SER A 122 4.90 18.00 15.02
N PHE A 123 5.25 18.34 13.79
CA PHE A 123 6.60 18.74 13.46
C PHE A 123 6.74 20.07 14.20
N GLU A 124 7.18 20.01 15.45
CA GLU A 124 7.74 21.18 16.09
C GLU A 124 9.00 21.49 15.28
N ASP A 125 8.83 22.42 14.35
CA ASP A 125 9.89 23.10 13.64
C ASP A 125 10.69 23.86 14.71
N GLU A 126 11.62 23.15 15.36
CA GLU A 126 12.61 23.79 16.22
C GLU A 126 13.53 24.62 15.33
N ASN A 127 13.10 25.87 15.19
CA ASN A 127 13.82 27.06 14.82
C ASN A 127 15.34 26.96 15.05
N SER A 128 16.08 26.59 14.00
CA SER A 128 17.54 26.71 13.96
C SER A 128 17.90 28.06 13.31
N ASP A 129 17.64 29.16 14.03
CA ASP A 129 18.14 30.49 13.66
C ASP A 129 19.63 30.61 14.04
N ASP A 130 20.48 29.99 13.23
CA ASP A 130 21.94 30.11 13.34
C ASP A 130 22.49 30.92 12.15
N TYR A 131 22.25 32.24 12.15
CA TYR A 131 22.98 33.18 11.28
C TYR A 131 23.91 34.06 12.11
N PHE A 132 25.10 33.53 12.40
CA PHE A 132 26.28 34.35 12.66
C PHE A 132 26.90 34.71 11.30
N PHE A 133 26.85 35.98 10.92
CA PHE A 133 27.85 36.55 10.01
C PHE A 133 28.18 37.97 10.48
N ASP A 134 29.32 38.09 11.16
CA ASP A 134 30.02 39.35 11.36
C ASP A 134 30.30 39.98 9.99
N SER A 135 29.96 41.26 9.82
CA SER A 135 30.48 42.09 8.74
C SER A 135 30.47 43.54 9.18
N ASP A 136 31.68 44.07 9.36
CA ASP A 136 32.07 45.41 9.78
C ASP A 136 31.26 46.57 9.15
N PHE A 137 30.92 47.56 9.98
CA PHE A 137 31.01 48.98 9.60
C PHE A 137 31.21 49.90 10.82
#